data_AF-A0A428KLS1-F1
#
_entry.id   AF-A0A428KLS1-F1
#
_cell.length_a   1.000
_cell.length_b   1.000
_cell.length_c   1.000
_cell.angle_alpha   90.00
_cell.angle_beta   90.00
_cell.angle_gamma   90.00
#
_symmetry.space_group_name_H-M   'P 1'
#
loop_
_entity.id
_entity.type
_entity.pdbx_description
1 polymer ?
#
loop_
_entity_poly.entity_id
_entity_poly.type
_entity_poly.pdbx_seq_one_letter_code
_entity_poly.pdbx_strand_id
1 'polypeptide(L)'
;MNDDQQRDQSAERFLRLVQQRRRGRLKVYLGLAAGVGKTYRLLQEAHELRAHGVDVVLGYVETHGRPGTVAQLRDLPTVPRKHIFYKGRMLEELDVQGILQRRPSVVVVDELAHTNVPGSENEKRWQDVEQLVRAGISVLTAVNIQHLESLHDQVLRITGTDVTERVPDQVLKLADEVVNVDLTVGELRARLEEGKIYDAAKVPTALQNFFQAENLLQLRQLAVRETANLISRQIETDGGGAAPVAPERRNQDRLLACINANAPAAREIIRKTSRLADRLSAASWAVLYVQTPRESADRINLATQRHLLNNLQLTTELGGQILRVKATDAVPEILRVAQEKGVTLLICGVTSEKSWWQRLLRPGVTRRLIRAVARSPLDVDVFLVSY
;
A
#
# COMPACT_ATOMS: atom_id res chain seq x y z
N MET A 1 -18.75 -15.78 -10.20
CA MET A 1 -17.83 -15.39 -11.29
C MET A 1 -16.66 -16.35 -11.20
N ASN A 2 -16.37 -17.11 -12.25
CA ASN A 2 -15.38 -18.19 -12.19
C ASN A 2 -13.97 -17.63 -11.95
N ASP A 3 -13.20 -18.29 -11.09
CA ASP A 3 -11.83 -17.93 -10.74
C ASP A 3 -10.92 -17.89 -11.98
N ASP A 4 -11.23 -18.72 -12.99
CA ASP A 4 -10.53 -18.74 -14.28
C ASP A 4 -10.84 -17.51 -15.16
N GLN A 5 -12.09 -17.00 -15.13
CA GLN A 5 -12.46 -15.78 -15.87
C GLN A 5 -11.77 -14.52 -15.31
N GLN A 6 -11.53 -14.48 -13.99
CA GLN A 6 -10.81 -13.36 -13.37
C GLN A 6 -9.31 -13.39 -13.68
N ARG A 7 -8.73 -14.59 -13.85
CA ARG A 7 -7.31 -14.77 -14.21
C ARG A 7 -7.06 -14.35 -15.66
N ASP A 8 -7.88 -14.84 -16.59
CA ASP A 8 -7.78 -14.47 -18.02
C ASP A 8 -7.84 -12.95 -18.21
N GLN A 9 -8.74 -12.27 -17.48
CA GLN A 9 -8.85 -10.80 -17.53
C GLN A 9 -7.62 -10.08 -16.95
N SER A 10 -6.96 -10.63 -15.92
CA SER A 10 -5.72 -10.05 -15.37
C SER A 10 -4.57 -10.20 -16.35
N ALA A 11 -4.41 -11.38 -16.96
CA ALA A 11 -3.39 -11.64 -17.96
C ALA A 11 -3.60 -10.73 -19.19
N GLU A 12 -4.82 -10.65 -19.73
CA GLU A 12 -5.14 -9.75 -20.85
C GLU A 12 -4.84 -8.27 -20.53
N ARG A 13 -5.16 -7.83 -19.30
CA ARG A 13 -4.84 -6.47 -18.85
C ARG A 13 -3.33 -6.24 -18.82
N PHE A 14 -2.56 -7.18 -18.28
CA PHE A 14 -1.10 -7.08 -18.25
C PHE A 14 -0.52 -7.05 -19.67
N LEU A 15 -1.01 -7.89 -20.59
CA LEU A 15 -0.63 -7.90 -22.00
C LEU A 15 -0.80 -6.53 -22.66
N ARG A 16 -1.95 -5.87 -22.45
CA ARG A 16 -2.18 -4.51 -22.96
C ARG A 16 -1.16 -3.52 -22.40
N LEU A 17 -0.79 -3.65 -21.13
CA LEU A 17 0.20 -2.79 -20.50
C LEU A 17 1.60 -2.99 -21.07
N VAL A 18 1.99 -4.23 -21.39
CA VAL A 18 3.27 -4.57 -22.01
C VAL A 18 3.37 -3.97 -23.42
N GLN A 19 2.31 -4.05 -24.22
CA GLN A 19 2.31 -3.57 -25.60
C GLN A 19 2.38 -2.04 -25.76
N GLN A 20 2.06 -1.27 -24.71
CA GLN A 20 1.86 0.19 -24.79
C GLN A 20 3.05 1.06 -24.35
N ARG A 21 4.20 0.52 -23.89
CA ARG A 21 5.29 1.34 -23.30
C ARG A 21 6.70 0.98 -23.76
N ARG A 22 7.59 1.99 -23.71
CA ARG A 22 9.04 1.86 -23.96
C ARG A 22 9.83 1.21 -22.81
N ARG A 23 9.27 1.15 -21.60
CA ARG A 23 9.86 0.49 -20.42
C ARG A 23 9.09 -0.81 -20.16
N GLY A 24 9.79 -1.85 -19.69
CA GLY A 24 9.18 -3.09 -19.24
C GLY A 24 8.21 -2.85 -18.09
N ARG A 25 7.30 -3.81 -17.87
CA ARG A 25 6.33 -3.77 -16.76
C ARG A 25 6.76 -4.66 -15.61
N LEU A 26 6.49 -4.23 -14.38
CA LEU A 26 6.78 -5.00 -13.18
C LEU A 26 5.47 -5.45 -12.51
N LYS A 27 5.24 -6.77 -12.43
CA LYS A 27 4.14 -7.37 -11.67
C LYS A 27 4.70 -8.14 -10.47
N VAL A 28 4.22 -7.80 -9.28
CA VAL A 28 4.72 -8.35 -8.01
C VAL A 28 3.63 -9.15 -7.31
N TYR A 29 3.91 -10.42 -7.01
CA TYR A 29 3.08 -11.26 -6.15
C TYR A 29 3.57 -11.14 -4.70
N LEU A 30 2.79 -10.43 -3.89
CA LEU A 30 3.04 -10.23 -2.48
C LEU A 30 2.36 -11.34 -1.68
N GLY A 31 3.05 -11.94 -0.70
CA GLY A 31 2.44 -12.93 0.19
C GLY A 31 2.80 -12.73 1.65
N LEU A 32 2.01 -13.30 2.56
CA LEU A 32 2.24 -13.15 4.00
C LEU A 32 3.49 -13.91 4.48
N ALA A 33 3.80 -15.06 3.87
CA ALA A 33 4.90 -15.95 4.29
C ALA A 33 5.33 -16.91 3.17
N ALA A 34 6.40 -17.66 3.43
CA ALA A 34 6.79 -18.81 2.61
C ALA A 34 5.67 -19.87 2.59
N GLY A 35 5.48 -20.53 1.44
CA GLY A 35 4.49 -21.61 1.30
C GLY A 35 3.07 -21.19 0.94
N VAL A 36 2.76 -19.88 0.87
CA VAL A 36 1.44 -19.40 0.43
C VAL A 36 1.13 -19.65 -1.06
N GLY A 37 2.11 -20.12 -1.84
CA GLY A 37 1.92 -20.46 -3.26
C GLY A 37 2.36 -19.40 -4.27
N LYS A 38 3.12 -18.36 -3.86
CA LYS A 38 3.60 -17.30 -4.77
C LYS A 38 4.29 -17.83 -6.04
N THR A 39 5.28 -18.72 -5.88
CA THR A 39 6.00 -19.33 -7.01
C THR A 39 5.07 -20.11 -7.94
N TYR A 40 4.10 -20.83 -7.38
CA TYR A 40 3.11 -21.57 -8.18
C TYR A 40 2.22 -20.61 -8.98
N ARG A 41 1.79 -19.49 -8.38
CA ARG A 41 1.03 -18.44 -9.07
C ARG A 41 1.84 -17.75 -10.16
N LEU A 42 3.12 -17.47 -9.91
CA LEU A 42 4.05 -16.94 -10.92
C LEU A 42 4.14 -17.85 -12.15
N LEU A 43 4.27 -19.15 -11.93
CA LEU A 43 4.37 -20.14 -13.01
C LEU A 43 3.04 -20.31 -13.75
N GLN A 44 1.90 -20.28 -13.06
CA GLN A 44 0.58 -20.28 -13.71
C GLN A 44 0.44 -19.09 -14.67
N GLU A 45 0.75 -17.88 -14.21
CA GLU A 45 0.72 -16.68 -15.05
C GLU A 45 1.67 -16.80 -16.25
N ALA A 46 2.86 -17.35 -16.04
CA ALA A 46 3.81 -17.58 -17.13
C ALA A 46 3.26 -18.52 -18.21
N HIS A 47 2.54 -19.58 -17.81
CA HIS A 47 1.84 -20.47 -18.73
C HIS A 47 0.71 -19.78 -19.47
N GLU A 48 -0.11 -19.00 -18.77
CA GLU A 48 -1.21 -18.22 -19.37
C GLU A 48 -0.67 -17.25 -20.43
N LEU A 49 0.35 -16.45 -20.11
CA LEU A 49 0.98 -15.53 -21.05
C LEU A 49 1.56 -16.26 -22.27
N ARG A 50 2.20 -17.42 -22.05
CA ARG A 50 2.73 -18.25 -23.14
C ARG A 50 1.62 -18.80 -24.02
N ALA A 51 0.49 -19.23 -23.46
CA ALA A 51 -0.68 -19.67 -24.21
C ALA A 51 -1.26 -18.56 -25.10
N HIS A 52 -1.11 -17.30 -24.68
CA HIS A 52 -1.47 -16.11 -25.47
C HIS A 52 -0.35 -15.65 -26.43
N GLY A 53 0.69 -16.46 -26.63
CA GLY A 53 1.75 -16.20 -27.63
C GLY A 53 2.84 -15.23 -27.18
N VAL A 54 2.97 -14.94 -25.89
CA VAL A 54 4.06 -14.09 -25.36
C VAL A 54 5.36 -14.88 -25.26
N ASP A 55 6.48 -14.24 -25.61
CA ASP A 55 7.83 -14.77 -25.34
C ASP A 55 8.17 -14.64 -23.84
N VAL A 56 7.84 -15.68 -23.08
CA VAL A 56 8.09 -15.79 -21.63
C VAL A 56 9.27 -16.71 -21.39
N VAL A 57 10.19 -16.31 -20.50
CA VAL A 57 11.29 -17.16 -20.03
C VAL A 57 11.39 -17.19 -18.50
N LEU A 58 11.88 -18.30 -17.96
CA LEU A 58 12.25 -18.41 -16.55
C LEU A 58 13.70 -17.93 -16.38
N GLY A 59 13.90 -16.88 -15.60
CA GLY A 59 15.24 -16.39 -15.23
C GLY A 59 15.73 -17.04 -13.94
N TYR A 60 14.93 -16.94 -12.89
CA TYR A 60 15.21 -17.60 -11.61
C TYR A 60 13.91 -18.00 -10.94
N VAL A 61 13.77 -19.27 -10.56
CA VAL A 61 12.58 -19.81 -9.90
C VAL A 61 13.00 -20.84 -8.87
N GLU A 62 12.75 -20.57 -7.59
CA GLU A 62 13.09 -21.52 -6.54
C GLU A 62 11.93 -22.48 -6.26
N THR A 63 12.14 -23.77 -6.56
CA THR A 63 11.08 -24.79 -6.40
C THR A 63 11.10 -25.42 -5.02
N HIS A 64 12.21 -25.33 -4.28
CA HIS A 64 12.46 -26.03 -3.01
C HIS A 64 12.10 -27.53 -3.09
N GLY A 65 12.31 -28.16 -4.25
CA GLY A 65 12.03 -29.59 -4.46
C GLY A 65 10.55 -29.98 -4.47
N ARG A 66 9.62 -29.03 -4.55
CA ARG A 66 8.17 -29.32 -4.53
C ARG A 66 7.70 -29.97 -5.84
N PRO A 67 7.18 -31.21 -5.85
CA PRO A 67 6.87 -31.93 -7.08
C PRO A 67 5.89 -31.19 -8.01
N GLY A 68 4.85 -30.57 -7.44
CA GLY A 68 3.87 -29.80 -8.21
C GLY A 68 4.45 -28.54 -8.87
N THR A 69 5.41 -27.86 -8.22
CA THR A 69 6.10 -26.70 -8.79
C THR A 69 7.12 -27.13 -9.84
N VAL A 70 7.86 -28.21 -9.58
CA VAL A 70 8.81 -28.79 -10.54
C VAL A 70 8.12 -29.24 -11.82
N ALA A 71 6.92 -29.82 -11.72
CA ALA A 71 6.11 -30.18 -12.88
C ALA A 71 5.79 -28.96 -13.77
N GLN A 72 5.53 -27.80 -13.17
CA GLN A 72 5.21 -26.57 -13.91
C GLN A 72 6.40 -25.95 -14.65
N LEU A 73 7.64 -26.33 -14.33
CA LEU A 73 8.82 -25.83 -15.04
C LEU A 73 9.00 -26.44 -16.43
N ARG A 74 8.52 -27.67 -16.65
CA ARG A 74 8.89 -28.51 -17.80
C ARG A 74 8.57 -27.89 -19.14
N ASP A 75 7.48 -27.11 -19.21
CA ASP A 75 6.99 -26.53 -20.45
C ASP A 75 7.27 -25.02 -20.52
N LEU A 76 8.24 -24.48 -19.79
CA LEU A 76 8.64 -23.07 -19.88
C LEU A 76 10.11 -22.92 -20.30
N PRO A 77 10.44 -22.06 -21.28
CA PRO A 77 11.83 -21.85 -21.68
C PRO A 77 12.58 -21.24 -20.51
N THR A 78 13.80 -21.70 -20.26
CA THR A 78 14.57 -21.28 -19.08
C THR A 78 15.93 -20.73 -19.53
N VAL A 79 16.32 -19.58 -18.99
CA VAL A 79 17.68 -19.07 -19.14
C VAL A 79 18.56 -19.80 -18.12
N PRO A 80 19.69 -20.39 -18.53
CA PRO A 80 20.61 -21.05 -17.60
C PRO A 80 21.03 -20.10 -16.46
N ARG A 81 21.07 -20.63 -15.25
CA ARG A 81 21.53 -19.87 -14.08
C ARG A 81 23.04 -19.66 -14.16
N LYS A 82 23.51 -18.55 -13.62
CA LYS A 82 24.93 -18.25 -13.49
C LYS A 82 25.49 -19.02 -12.29
N HIS A 83 26.52 -19.82 -12.50
CA HIS A 83 27.23 -20.49 -11.41
C HIS A 83 28.37 -19.60 -10.89
N ILE A 84 28.39 -19.32 -9.60
CA ILE A 84 29.41 -18.50 -8.93
C ILE A 84 30.04 -19.31 -7.80
N PHE A 85 31.36 -19.41 -7.79
CA PHE A 85 32.08 -20.10 -6.71
C PHE A 85 32.43 -19.12 -5.60
N TYR A 86 31.85 -19.30 -4.41
CA TYR A 86 32.04 -18.40 -3.27
C TYR A 86 32.18 -19.18 -1.96
N LYS A 87 33.19 -18.84 -1.15
CA LYS A 87 33.52 -19.50 0.13
C LYS A 87 33.53 -21.05 0.07
N GLY A 88 34.09 -21.60 -1.03
CA GLY A 88 34.23 -23.04 -1.20
C GLY A 88 32.94 -23.78 -1.60
N ARG A 89 31.88 -23.06 -1.98
CA ARG A 89 30.62 -23.63 -2.50
C ARG A 89 30.27 -23.02 -3.84
N MET A 90 29.67 -23.84 -4.72
CA MET A 90 29.06 -23.34 -5.95
C MET A 90 27.65 -22.87 -5.62
N LEU A 91 27.36 -21.62 -5.96
CA LEU A 91 26.06 -20.98 -5.79
C LEU A 91 25.48 -20.66 -7.17
N GLU A 92 24.16 -20.64 -7.27
CA GLU A 92 23.45 -20.30 -8.50
C GLU A 92 22.80 -18.93 -8.38
N GLU A 93 22.94 -18.11 -9.42
CA GLU A 93 22.34 -16.78 -9.51
C GLU A 93 21.61 -16.53 -10.82
N LEU A 94 20.80 -15.47 -10.83
CA LEU A 94 20.16 -14.96 -12.03
C LEU A 94 21.20 -14.51 -13.07
N ASP A 95 21.12 -15.01 -14.30
CA ASP A 95 21.93 -14.53 -15.41
C ASP A 95 21.29 -13.32 -16.09
N VAL A 96 21.45 -12.14 -15.49
CA VAL A 96 20.92 -10.87 -16.01
C VAL A 96 21.42 -10.59 -17.43
N GLN A 97 22.69 -10.86 -17.72
CA GLN A 97 23.29 -10.59 -19.02
C GLN A 97 22.74 -11.55 -20.09
N GLY A 98 22.59 -12.84 -19.75
CA GLY A 98 21.93 -13.81 -20.63
C GLY A 98 20.49 -13.41 -20.97
N ILE A 99 19.73 -12.91 -19.99
CA ILE A 99 18.36 -12.41 -20.21
C ILE A 99 18.36 -11.16 -21.11
N LEU A 100 19.26 -10.20 -20.85
CA LEU A 100 19.38 -8.97 -21.64
C LEU A 100 19.78 -9.24 -23.10
N GLN A 101 20.59 -10.27 -23.35
CA GLN A 101 20.96 -10.70 -24.70
C GLN A 101 19.79 -11.43 -25.39
N ARG A 102 19.06 -12.29 -24.67
CA ARG A 102 17.91 -13.03 -25.21
C ARG A 102 16.70 -12.13 -25.51
N ARG A 103 16.56 -11.01 -24.79
CA ARG A 103 15.48 -10.01 -24.91
C ARG A 103 14.07 -10.63 -24.96
N PRO A 104 13.67 -11.43 -23.96
CA PRO A 104 12.31 -11.94 -23.88
C PRO A 104 11.31 -10.79 -23.69
N SER A 105 10.04 -11.03 -23.99
CA SER A 105 8.98 -10.08 -23.66
C SER A 105 8.72 -10.04 -22.14
N VAL A 106 8.76 -11.22 -21.50
CA VAL A 106 8.54 -11.40 -20.07
C VAL A 106 9.58 -12.36 -19.48
N VAL A 107 10.10 -12.04 -18.30
CA VAL A 107 10.94 -12.94 -17.50
C VAL A 107 10.37 -13.15 -16.10
N VAL A 108 10.41 -14.38 -15.63
CA VAL A 108 10.05 -14.74 -14.24
C VAL A 108 11.30 -14.73 -13.36
N VAL A 109 11.26 -13.96 -12.28
CA VAL A 109 12.35 -13.82 -11.31
C VAL A 109 11.77 -13.91 -9.89
N ASP A 110 11.92 -15.06 -9.25
CA ASP A 110 11.47 -15.30 -7.87
C ASP A 110 12.45 -14.73 -6.82
N GLU A 111 11.99 -14.65 -5.58
CA GLU A 111 12.73 -14.17 -4.40
C GLU A 111 13.30 -12.76 -4.57
N LEU A 112 12.43 -11.76 -4.78
CA LEU A 112 12.82 -10.36 -4.99
C LEU A 112 13.75 -9.79 -3.90
N ALA A 113 13.64 -10.31 -2.66
CA ALA A 113 14.41 -9.87 -1.50
C ALA A 113 15.83 -10.45 -1.41
N HIS A 114 16.14 -11.42 -2.27
CA HIS A 114 17.40 -12.16 -2.24
C HIS A 114 18.62 -11.22 -2.30
N THR A 115 19.61 -11.52 -1.47
CA THR A 115 20.91 -10.87 -1.51
C THR A 115 21.84 -11.62 -2.44
N ASN A 116 22.27 -10.96 -3.51
CA ASN A 116 23.12 -11.58 -4.52
C ASN A 116 24.47 -11.99 -3.93
N VAL A 117 25.08 -13.01 -4.51
CA VAL A 117 26.42 -13.49 -4.10
C VAL A 117 27.44 -12.34 -4.17
N PRO A 118 28.28 -12.14 -3.15
CA PRO A 118 29.30 -11.08 -3.16
C PRO A 118 30.22 -11.15 -4.39
N GLY A 119 30.41 -10.01 -5.05
CA GLY A 119 31.11 -9.92 -6.33
C GLY A 119 30.20 -9.92 -7.56
N SER A 120 28.88 -10.04 -7.37
CA SER A 120 27.88 -9.76 -8.41
C SER A 120 27.84 -8.26 -8.75
N GLU A 121 27.38 -7.92 -9.96
CA GLU A 121 27.27 -6.52 -10.42
C GLU A 121 26.34 -5.69 -9.53
N ASN A 122 25.22 -6.29 -9.13
CA ASN A 122 24.26 -5.73 -8.18
C ASN A 122 24.28 -6.53 -6.87
N GLU A 123 24.06 -5.84 -5.75
CA GLU A 123 24.04 -6.46 -4.41
C GLU A 123 22.71 -7.17 -4.13
N LYS A 124 21.61 -6.70 -4.71
CA LYS A 124 20.26 -7.20 -4.44
C LYS A 124 19.53 -7.57 -5.70
N ARG A 125 18.73 -8.65 -5.66
CA ARG A 125 17.95 -9.11 -6.81
C ARG A 125 16.93 -8.10 -7.30
N TRP A 126 16.37 -7.26 -6.42
CA TRP A 126 15.48 -6.18 -6.85
C TRP A 126 16.18 -5.16 -7.77
N GLN A 127 17.50 -4.97 -7.65
CA GLN A 127 18.27 -4.10 -8.56
C GLN A 127 18.40 -4.75 -9.95
N ASP A 128 18.60 -6.07 -10.01
CA ASP A 128 18.59 -6.82 -11.27
C ASP A 128 17.22 -6.71 -11.95
N VAL A 129 16.14 -6.87 -11.18
CA VAL A 129 14.78 -6.69 -11.68
C VAL A 129 14.57 -5.28 -12.22
N GLU A 130 15.01 -4.23 -11.52
CA GLU A 130 14.95 -2.87 -12.03
C GLU A 130 15.73 -2.68 -13.33
N GLN A 131 16.91 -3.29 -13.45
CA GLN A 131 17.75 -3.24 -14.65
C GLN A 131 17.02 -3.88 -15.84
N LEU A 132 16.41 -5.05 -15.66
CA LEU A 132 15.63 -5.74 -16.69
C LEU A 132 14.41 -4.91 -17.13
N VAL A 133 13.68 -4.35 -16.16
CA VAL A 133 12.53 -3.46 -16.42
C VAL A 133 12.95 -2.23 -17.21
N ARG A 134 14.08 -1.59 -16.84
CA ARG A 134 14.63 -0.43 -17.56
C ARG A 134 15.06 -0.77 -18.98
N ALA A 135 15.52 -2.00 -19.23
CA ALA A 135 15.90 -2.48 -20.55
C ALA A 135 14.70 -2.80 -21.47
N GLY A 136 13.47 -2.65 -20.98
CA GLY A 136 12.25 -2.92 -21.77
C GLY A 136 11.66 -4.31 -21.55
N ILE A 137 12.27 -5.14 -20.71
CA ILE A 137 11.81 -6.52 -20.44
C ILE A 137 10.83 -6.48 -19.27
N SER A 138 9.65 -7.08 -19.44
CA SER A 138 8.68 -7.15 -18.34
C SER A 138 9.04 -8.25 -17.36
N VAL A 139 8.83 -8.02 -16.06
CA VAL A 139 9.26 -8.94 -15.00
C VAL A 139 8.05 -9.35 -14.14
N LEU A 140 7.89 -10.67 -13.97
CA LEU A 140 7.02 -11.27 -12.96
C LEU A 140 7.87 -11.68 -11.76
N THR A 141 7.57 -11.19 -10.57
CA THR A 141 8.34 -11.49 -9.36
C THR A 141 7.47 -11.73 -8.14
N ALA A 142 8.05 -12.29 -7.08
CA ALA A 142 7.36 -12.54 -5.82
C ALA A 142 8.20 -12.12 -4.61
N VAL A 143 7.51 -11.68 -3.57
CA VAL A 143 8.12 -11.26 -2.30
C VAL A 143 7.18 -11.53 -1.13
N ASN A 144 7.74 -11.79 0.05
CA ASN A 144 6.96 -11.82 1.29
C ASN A 144 6.92 -10.45 1.95
N ILE A 145 5.83 -10.15 2.64
CA ILE A 145 5.65 -8.89 3.38
C ILE A 145 6.76 -8.62 4.42
N GLN A 146 7.32 -9.69 4.98
CA GLN A 146 8.40 -9.63 5.97
C GLN A 146 9.70 -8.98 5.46
N HIS A 147 9.88 -8.93 4.14
CA HIS A 147 11.08 -8.35 3.53
C HIS A 147 10.92 -6.87 3.22
N LEU A 148 9.76 -6.25 3.47
CA LEU A 148 9.61 -4.81 3.28
C LEU A 148 10.35 -4.06 4.39
N GLU A 149 11.19 -3.11 3.99
CA GLU A 149 12.00 -2.32 4.92
C GLU A 149 11.14 -1.62 5.97
N SER A 150 10.03 -0.97 5.56
CA SER A 150 9.15 -0.25 6.48
C SER A 150 8.46 -1.13 7.54
N LEU A 151 8.37 -2.44 7.31
CA LEU A 151 7.68 -3.38 8.18
C LEU A 151 8.64 -4.17 9.07
N HIS A 152 9.94 -3.96 8.94
CA HIS A 152 10.98 -4.68 9.65
C HIS A 152 10.73 -4.79 11.16
N ASP A 153 10.59 -3.64 11.85
CA ASP A 153 10.38 -3.59 13.30
C ASP A 153 9.04 -4.21 13.73
N GLN A 154 8.01 -4.11 12.88
CA GLN A 154 6.72 -4.75 13.12
C GLN A 154 6.86 -6.27 13.04
N VAL A 155 7.50 -6.79 12.01
CA VAL A 155 7.71 -8.23 11.84
C VAL A 155 8.61 -8.81 12.93
N LEU A 156 9.69 -8.12 13.30
CA LEU A 156 10.56 -8.57 14.40
C LEU A 156 9.79 -8.67 15.72
N ARG A 157 8.93 -7.70 16.03
CA ARG A 157 8.07 -7.74 17.24
C ARG A 157 7.06 -8.87 17.24
N ILE A 158 6.52 -9.22 16.06
CA ILE A 158 5.53 -10.29 15.92
C ILE A 158 6.21 -11.66 16.00
N THR A 159 7.29 -11.85 15.25
CA THR A 159 7.88 -13.17 15.00
C THR A 159 9.05 -13.49 15.93
N GLY A 160 9.66 -12.48 16.55
CA GLY A 160 10.92 -12.60 17.30
C GLY A 160 12.14 -12.90 16.41
N THR A 161 11.97 -12.97 15.09
CA THR A 161 13.04 -13.31 14.14
C THR A 161 13.46 -12.09 13.32
N ASP A 162 14.77 -11.82 13.30
CA ASP A 162 15.36 -10.75 12.50
C ASP A 162 15.49 -11.20 11.03
N VAL A 163 14.87 -10.43 10.14
CA VAL A 163 14.91 -10.64 8.69
C VAL A 163 15.99 -9.74 8.08
N THR A 164 17.09 -10.36 7.66
CA THR A 164 18.26 -9.67 7.09
C THR A 164 18.09 -9.30 5.62
N GLU A 165 17.31 -10.08 4.87
CA GLU A 165 17.02 -9.81 3.47
C GLU A 165 15.85 -8.85 3.33
N ARG A 166 16.09 -7.71 2.67
CA ARG A 166 15.16 -6.58 2.65
C ARG A 166 15.02 -5.97 1.27
N VAL A 167 13.84 -5.41 1.02
CA VAL A 167 13.43 -4.72 -0.20
C VAL A 167 12.88 -3.33 0.18
N PRO A 168 13.40 -2.24 -0.42
CA PRO A 168 12.83 -0.93 -0.24
C PRO A 168 11.38 -0.88 -0.73
N ASP A 169 10.49 -0.28 0.05
CA ASP A 169 9.08 -0.11 -0.30
C ASP A 169 8.88 0.58 -1.66
N GLN A 170 9.83 1.42 -2.07
CA GLN A 170 9.79 2.11 -3.36
C GLN A 170 9.74 1.14 -4.54
N VAL A 171 10.36 -0.04 -4.45
CA VAL A 171 10.32 -1.05 -5.52
C VAL A 171 8.88 -1.50 -5.78
N LEU A 172 8.10 -1.73 -4.72
CA LEU A 172 6.69 -2.12 -4.85
C LEU A 172 5.81 -0.94 -5.30
N LYS A 173 6.14 0.28 -4.87
CA LYS A 173 5.42 1.49 -5.33
C LYS A 173 5.63 1.77 -6.82
N LEU A 174 6.76 1.35 -7.38
CA LEU A 174 7.08 1.49 -8.79
C LEU A 174 6.55 0.32 -9.65
N ALA A 175 6.00 -0.72 -9.02
CA ALA A 175 5.39 -1.84 -9.72
C ALA A 175 4.12 -1.40 -10.45
N ASP A 176 3.93 -1.92 -11.65
CA ASP A 176 2.76 -1.65 -12.48
C ASP A 176 1.54 -2.46 -12.02
N GLU A 177 1.73 -3.56 -11.28
CA GLU A 177 0.66 -4.34 -10.68
C GLU A 177 1.19 -5.07 -9.43
N VAL A 178 0.41 -5.06 -8.35
CA VAL A 178 0.70 -5.80 -7.12
C VAL A 178 -0.48 -6.72 -6.81
N VAL A 179 -0.21 -8.02 -6.73
CA VAL A 179 -1.21 -9.07 -6.48
C VAL A 179 -0.93 -9.70 -5.12
N ASN A 180 -1.94 -9.72 -4.25
CA ASN A 180 -1.83 -10.42 -2.96
C ASN A 180 -2.15 -11.92 -3.12
N VAL A 181 -1.23 -12.76 -2.69
CA VAL A 181 -1.37 -14.22 -2.62
C VAL A 181 -1.56 -14.60 -1.16
N ASP A 182 -2.81 -14.90 -0.81
CA ASP A 182 -3.22 -15.23 0.54
C ASP A 182 -3.62 -16.70 0.67
N LEU A 183 -3.41 -17.25 1.86
CA LEU A 183 -3.92 -18.56 2.29
C LEU A 183 -4.38 -18.44 3.74
N THR A 184 -5.32 -19.27 4.16
CA THR A 184 -5.72 -19.29 5.57
C THR A 184 -4.56 -19.80 6.44
N VAL A 185 -4.52 -19.35 7.70
CA VAL A 185 -3.48 -19.80 8.65
C VAL A 185 -3.50 -21.32 8.85
N GLY A 186 -4.69 -21.92 8.87
CA GLY A 186 -4.86 -23.37 8.96
C GLY A 186 -4.25 -24.10 7.76
N GLU A 187 -4.56 -23.66 6.54
CA GLU A 187 -3.99 -24.24 5.31
C GLU A 187 -2.48 -24.07 5.25
N LEU A 188 -1.96 -22.91 5.64
CA LEU A 188 -0.52 -22.65 5.63
C LEU A 188 0.23 -23.57 6.61
N ARG A 189 -0.33 -23.76 7.81
CA ARG A 189 0.23 -24.69 8.81
C ARG A 189 0.12 -26.14 8.37
N ALA A 190 -1.02 -26.55 7.80
CA ALA A 190 -1.17 -27.90 7.24
C ALA A 190 -0.11 -28.18 6.17
N ARG A 191 0.14 -27.22 5.27
CA ARG A 191 1.20 -27.33 4.26
C ARG A 191 2.60 -27.44 4.87
N LEU A 192 2.85 -26.78 5.99
CA LEU A 192 4.11 -26.91 6.72
C LEU A 192 4.25 -28.31 7.34
N GLU A 193 3.20 -28.80 8.00
CA GLU A 193 3.13 -30.12 8.65
C GLU A 193 3.27 -31.26 7.64
N GLU A 194 2.73 -31.09 6.43
CA GLU A 194 2.90 -31.99 5.30
C GLU A 194 4.31 -31.93 4.66
N GLY A 195 5.22 -31.10 5.16
CA GLY A 195 6.58 -30.94 4.63
C GLY A 195 6.65 -30.24 3.27
N LYS A 196 5.60 -29.49 2.87
CA LYS A 196 5.53 -28.80 1.57
C LYS A 196 6.26 -27.44 1.56
N ILE A 197 6.74 -26.97 2.72
CA ILE A 197 7.36 -25.64 2.89
C ILE A 197 8.83 -25.75 3.32
N TYR A 198 9.13 -26.56 4.33
CA TYR A 198 10.48 -26.82 4.84
C TYR A 198 10.76 -28.32 4.91
N ASP A 199 12.04 -28.67 4.95
CA ASP A 199 12.48 -30.02 5.28
C ASP A 199 11.88 -30.48 6.62
N ALA A 200 11.47 -31.75 6.70
CA ALA A 200 10.82 -32.33 7.87
C ALA A 200 11.58 -32.08 9.19
N ALA A 201 12.91 -32.02 9.14
CA ALA A 201 13.76 -31.73 10.29
C ALA A 201 13.57 -30.32 10.89
N LYS A 202 13.19 -29.32 10.07
CA LYS A 202 13.00 -27.92 10.49
C LYS A 202 11.56 -27.59 10.84
N VAL A 203 10.60 -28.47 10.51
CA VAL A 203 9.16 -28.25 10.73
C VAL A 203 8.81 -27.98 12.20
N PRO A 204 9.28 -28.77 13.20
CA PRO A 204 8.92 -28.53 14.60
C PRO A 204 9.37 -27.16 15.11
N THR A 205 10.60 -26.77 14.78
CA THR A 205 11.17 -25.47 15.15
C THR A 205 10.47 -24.31 14.43
N ALA A 206 10.08 -24.50 13.17
CA ALA A 206 9.33 -23.49 12.42
C ALA A 206 7.93 -23.25 13.01
N LEU A 207 7.21 -24.33 13.37
CA LEU A 207 5.89 -24.27 14.02
C LEU A 207 5.93 -23.61 15.40
N GLN A 208 7.00 -23.84 16.16
CA GLN A 208 7.18 -23.24 17.49
C GLN A 208 7.61 -21.77 17.46
N ASN A 209 8.07 -21.25 16.32
CA ASN A 209 8.56 -19.87 16.19
C ASN A 209 7.71 -19.06 15.19
N PHE A 210 8.18 -18.95 13.95
CA PHE A 210 7.56 -18.09 12.94
C PHE A 210 6.13 -18.53 12.56
N PHE A 211 5.85 -19.84 12.50
CA PHE A 211 4.57 -20.39 12.04
C PHE A 211 3.55 -20.63 13.16
N GLN A 212 3.70 -19.95 14.30
CA GLN A 212 2.65 -19.89 15.30
C GLN A 212 1.39 -19.24 14.72
N ALA A 213 0.21 -19.74 15.11
CA ALA A 213 -1.06 -19.27 14.56
C ALA A 213 -1.28 -17.76 14.79
N GLU A 214 -0.92 -17.25 15.97
CA GLU A 214 -1.01 -15.84 16.31
C GLU A 214 -0.12 -14.97 15.42
N ASN A 215 1.14 -15.38 15.22
CA ASN A 215 2.09 -14.69 14.35
C ASN A 215 1.57 -14.62 12.91
N LEU A 216 1.09 -15.74 12.37
CA LEU A 216 0.55 -15.82 11.02
C LEU A 216 -0.73 -14.97 10.84
N LEU A 217 -1.59 -14.90 11.86
CA LEU A 217 -2.77 -14.01 11.82
C LEU A 217 -2.36 -12.53 11.77
N GLN A 218 -1.38 -12.12 12.59
CA GLN A 218 -0.90 -10.74 12.58
C GLN A 218 -0.17 -10.40 11.28
N LEU A 219 0.66 -11.30 10.75
CA LEU A 219 1.31 -11.13 9.44
C LEU A 219 0.29 -11.07 8.30
N ARG A 220 -0.78 -11.86 8.35
CA ARG A 220 -1.88 -11.79 7.38
C ARG A 220 -2.59 -10.44 7.44
N GLN A 221 -2.88 -9.93 8.64
CA GLN A 221 -3.45 -8.60 8.81
C GLN A 221 -2.53 -7.51 8.24
N LEU A 222 -1.22 -7.59 8.51
CA LEU A 222 -0.23 -6.68 7.94
C LEU A 222 -0.19 -6.76 6.41
N ALA A 223 -0.18 -7.97 5.84
CA ALA A 223 -0.16 -8.17 4.39
C ALA A 223 -1.39 -7.59 3.70
N VAL A 224 -2.59 -7.80 4.26
CA VAL A 224 -3.83 -7.22 3.72
C VAL A 224 -3.80 -5.69 3.80
N ARG A 225 -3.40 -5.13 4.94
CA ARG A 225 -3.31 -3.67 5.12
C ARG A 225 -2.34 -3.05 4.13
N GLU A 226 -1.15 -3.62 3.97
CA GLU A 226 -0.15 -3.06 3.08
C GLU A 226 -0.53 -3.22 1.60
N THR A 227 -1.12 -4.36 1.22
CA THR A 227 -1.66 -4.52 -0.14
C THR A 227 -2.74 -3.47 -0.42
N ALA A 228 -3.66 -3.24 0.53
CA ALA A 228 -4.68 -2.22 0.38
C ALA A 228 -4.08 -0.82 0.21
N ASN A 229 -3.01 -0.48 0.94
CA ASN A 229 -2.28 0.78 0.79
C ASN A 229 -1.62 0.90 -0.59
N LEU A 230 -1.00 -0.17 -1.10
CA LEU A 230 -0.34 -0.18 -2.41
C LEU A 230 -1.35 -0.04 -3.56
N ILE A 231 -2.46 -0.79 -3.51
CA ILE A 231 -3.55 -0.71 -4.50
C ILE A 231 -4.18 0.69 -4.48
N SER A 232 -4.43 1.23 -3.28
CA SER A 232 -4.99 2.57 -3.10
C SER A 232 -4.17 3.64 -3.80
N ARG A 233 -2.84 3.59 -3.66
CA ARG A 233 -1.94 4.52 -4.35
C ARG A 233 -1.97 4.32 -5.86
N GLN A 234 -2.03 3.09 -6.33
CA GLN A 234 -2.09 2.79 -7.76
C GLN A 234 -3.36 3.37 -8.41
N ILE A 235 -4.49 3.40 -7.70
CA ILE A 235 -5.72 4.07 -8.16
C ILE A 235 -5.52 5.59 -8.25
N GLU A 236 -4.75 6.18 -7.32
CA GLU A 236 -4.49 7.63 -7.30
C GLU A 236 -3.49 8.10 -8.36
N THR A 237 -2.55 7.26 -8.79
CA THR A 237 -1.41 7.61 -9.66
C THR A 237 -1.58 7.24 -11.15
N ASP A 238 -2.81 7.12 -11.66
CA ASP A 238 -3.13 6.64 -13.04
C ASP A 238 -2.68 5.20 -13.32
N GLY A 239 -2.91 4.30 -12.35
CA GLY A 239 -2.56 2.88 -12.42
C GLY A 239 -3.38 2.06 -13.41
N GLY A 240 -3.04 2.19 -14.70
CA GLY A 240 -3.40 1.21 -15.72
C GLY A 240 -3.89 1.77 -17.05
N GLY A 241 -3.73 3.08 -17.32
CA GLY A 241 -4.17 3.68 -18.58
C GLY A 241 -5.69 3.91 -18.67
N ALA A 242 -6.43 3.70 -17.58
CA ALA A 242 -7.80 4.20 -17.44
C ALA A 242 -7.76 5.66 -16.99
N ALA A 243 -8.71 6.48 -17.48
CA ALA A 243 -8.83 7.87 -17.05
C ALA A 243 -8.95 7.96 -15.52
N PRO A 244 -8.36 8.99 -14.87
CA PRO A 244 -8.45 9.16 -13.44
C PRO A 244 -9.91 9.10 -13.00
N VAL A 245 -10.20 8.19 -12.07
CA VAL A 245 -11.56 8.01 -11.54
C VAL A 245 -11.98 9.35 -10.92
N ALA A 246 -13.11 9.88 -11.39
CA ALA A 246 -13.70 11.10 -10.88
C ALA A 246 -13.81 11.02 -9.34
N PRO A 247 -13.56 12.11 -8.59
CA PRO A 247 -13.57 12.10 -7.12
C PRO A 247 -14.82 11.44 -6.53
N GLU A 248 -15.97 11.66 -7.16
CA GLU A 248 -17.30 11.12 -6.81
C GLU A 248 -17.42 9.58 -6.90
N ARG A 249 -16.47 8.91 -7.56
CA ARG A 249 -16.41 7.44 -7.68
C ARG A 249 -15.25 6.82 -6.92
N ARG A 250 -14.49 7.59 -6.14
CA ARG A 250 -13.33 7.10 -5.37
C ARG A 250 -13.80 6.51 -4.04
N ASN A 251 -13.39 5.28 -3.75
CA ASN A 251 -13.72 4.57 -2.52
C ASN A 251 -12.69 4.84 -1.40
N GLN A 252 -12.23 6.09 -1.25
CA GLN A 252 -11.27 6.49 -0.23
C GLN A 252 -11.81 7.66 0.56
N ASP A 253 -11.84 7.48 1.88
CA ASP A 253 -12.24 8.56 2.76
C ASP A 253 -11.18 9.65 2.81
N ARG A 254 -11.64 10.90 2.70
CA ARG A 254 -10.81 12.09 2.84
C ARG A 254 -11.43 12.96 3.90
N LEU A 255 -10.73 13.07 5.02
CA LEU A 255 -11.25 13.73 6.22
C LEU A 255 -10.79 15.19 6.23
N LEU A 256 -11.71 16.11 6.48
CA LEU A 256 -11.40 17.53 6.67
C LEU A 256 -11.89 18.02 8.03
N ALA A 257 -10.96 18.22 8.95
CA ALA A 257 -11.21 18.81 10.25
C ALA A 257 -11.28 20.33 10.17
N CYS A 258 -12.44 20.89 10.43
CA CYS A 258 -12.64 22.33 10.48
C CYS A 258 -12.39 22.85 11.90
N ILE A 259 -11.34 23.67 12.07
CA ILE A 259 -10.99 24.27 13.35
C ILE A 259 -11.14 25.79 13.31
N ASN A 260 -11.38 26.39 14.48
CA ASN A 260 -11.37 27.83 14.69
C ASN A 260 -10.28 28.20 15.73
N ALA A 261 -10.19 29.47 16.11
CA ALA A 261 -9.22 29.94 17.10
C ALA A 261 -9.48 29.44 18.54
N ASN A 262 -10.54 28.66 18.79
CA ASN A 262 -10.83 28.11 20.11
C ASN A 262 -9.91 26.92 20.42
N ALA A 263 -8.94 27.14 21.30
CA ALA A 263 -7.82 26.23 21.51
C ALA A 263 -8.18 24.83 22.03
N PRO A 264 -9.00 24.65 23.09
CA PRO A 264 -9.38 23.32 23.59
C PRO A 264 -10.20 22.53 22.58
N ALA A 265 -11.14 23.21 21.89
CA ALA A 265 -11.99 22.61 20.88
C ALA A 265 -11.19 22.08 19.68
N ALA A 266 -10.30 22.93 19.14
CA ALA A 266 -9.45 22.57 18.01
C ALA A 266 -8.55 21.37 18.34
N ARG A 267 -7.98 21.33 19.55
CA ARG A 267 -7.13 20.21 19.99
C ARG A 267 -7.88 18.88 20.00
N GLU A 268 -9.10 18.86 20.53
CA GLU A 268 -9.90 17.64 20.61
C GLU A 268 -10.36 17.17 19.22
N ILE A 269 -10.78 18.11 18.35
CA ILE A 269 -11.14 17.82 16.95
C ILE A 269 -9.97 17.18 16.21
N ILE A 270 -8.77 17.74 16.33
CA ILE A 270 -7.55 17.21 15.67
C ILE A 270 -7.27 15.78 16.14
N ARG A 271 -7.31 15.53 17.46
CA ARG A 271 -7.05 14.19 18.01
C ARG A 271 -8.11 13.17 17.57
N LYS A 272 -9.40 13.52 17.60
CA LYS A 272 -10.45 12.61 17.15
C LYS A 272 -10.39 12.36 15.64
N THR A 273 -10.01 13.37 14.86
CA THR A 273 -9.85 13.23 13.41
C THR A 273 -8.71 12.27 13.07
N SER A 274 -7.55 12.42 13.71
CA SER A 274 -6.42 11.48 13.56
C SER A 274 -6.84 10.05 13.90
N ARG A 275 -7.51 9.82 15.03
CA ARG A 275 -8.00 8.48 15.40
C ARG A 275 -9.03 7.92 14.42
N LEU A 276 -9.86 8.78 13.84
CA LEU A 276 -10.88 8.37 12.86
C LEU A 276 -10.23 8.04 11.51
N ALA A 277 -9.24 8.82 11.09
CA ALA A 277 -8.43 8.55 9.90
C ALA A 277 -7.74 7.19 10.00
N ASP A 278 -7.15 6.87 11.17
CA ASP A 278 -6.52 5.57 11.41
C ASP A 278 -7.53 4.41 11.32
N ARG A 279 -8.77 4.60 11.80
CA ARG A 279 -9.84 3.60 11.74
C ARG A 279 -10.37 3.40 10.31
N LEU A 280 -10.40 4.45 9.51
CA LEU A 280 -10.85 4.42 8.11
C LEU A 280 -9.68 4.06 7.19
N SER A 281 -8.94 3.00 7.53
CA SER A 281 -7.84 2.46 6.73
C SER A 281 -6.73 3.48 6.40
N ALA A 282 -6.34 4.30 7.39
CA ALA A 282 -5.32 5.35 7.22
C ALA A 282 -5.71 6.39 6.13
N ALA A 283 -6.97 6.80 6.15
CA ALA A 283 -7.51 7.84 5.28
C ALA A 283 -6.68 9.13 5.36
N SER A 284 -6.46 9.78 4.21
CA SER A 284 -5.81 11.08 4.20
C SER A 284 -6.69 12.11 4.93
N TRP A 285 -6.08 12.90 5.81
CA TRP A 285 -6.82 13.90 6.57
C TRP A 285 -6.09 15.23 6.61
N ALA A 286 -6.87 16.30 6.59
CA ALA A 286 -6.39 17.66 6.65
C ALA A 286 -7.14 18.47 7.69
N VAL A 287 -6.48 19.47 8.25
CA VAL A 287 -7.07 20.48 9.13
C VAL A 287 -7.20 21.78 8.37
N LEU A 288 -8.43 22.25 8.23
CA LEU A 288 -8.76 23.54 7.65
C LEU A 288 -8.94 24.58 8.76
N TYR A 289 -8.08 25.58 8.75
CA TYR A 289 -8.24 26.81 9.52
C TYR A 289 -8.66 27.94 8.58
N VAL A 290 -9.90 28.42 8.75
CA VAL A 290 -10.40 29.59 8.02
C VAL A 290 -10.25 30.82 8.90
N GLN A 291 -9.31 31.70 8.54
CA GLN A 291 -9.09 32.97 9.21
C GLN A 291 -10.15 33.98 8.78
N THR A 292 -11.10 34.26 9.67
CA THR A 292 -12.11 35.30 9.46
C THR A 292 -11.61 36.70 9.86
N PRO A 293 -12.22 37.81 9.41
CA PRO A 293 -11.82 39.17 9.82
C PRO A 293 -11.97 39.46 11.32
N ARG A 294 -12.72 38.62 12.05
CA ARG A 294 -12.81 38.65 13.53
C ARG A 294 -11.65 37.94 14.21
N GLU A 295 -10.90 37.15 13.45
CA GLU A 295 -9.76 36.34 13.85
C GLU A 295 -8.47 36.80 13.14
N SER A 296 -8.40 38.08 12.73
CA SER A 296 -7.18 38.66 12.18
C SER A 296 -6.08 38.67 13.24
N ALA A 297 -4.82 38.52 12.81
CA ALA A 297 -3.66 38.48 13.70
C ALA A 297 -3.57 39.73 14.61
N ASP A 298 -4.09 40.86 14.14
CA ASP A 298 -4.11 42.14 14.88
C ASP A 298 -5.21 42.22 15.95
N ARG A 299 -6.13 41.25 16.01
CA ARG A 299 -7.30 41.24 16.91
C ARG A 299 -7.35 40.06 17.88
N ILE A 300 -6.47 39.08 17.70
CA ILE A 300 -6.38 37.91 18.57
C ILE A 300 -5.25 38.13 19.59
N ASN A 301 -5.49 37.76 20.86
CA ASN A 301 -4.44 37.78 21.89
C ASN A 301 -3.29 36.83 21.54
N LEU A 302 -2.04 37.23 21.81
CA LEU A 302 -0.83 36.42 21.67
C LEU A 302 -0.97 35.00 22.25
N ALA A 303 -1.69 34.83 23.36
CA ALA A 303 -1.96 33.50 23.93
C ALA A 303 -2.74 32.60 22.96
N THR A 304 -3.82 33.12 22.37
CA THR A 304 -4.65 32.39 21.40
C THR A 304 -3.89 32.10 20.11
N GLN A 305 -3.02 33.02 19.67
CA GLN A 305 -2.14 32.79 18.52
C GLN A 305 -1.15 31.64 18.78
N ARG A 306 -0.53 31.60 19.96
CA ARG A 306 0.35 30.50 20.38
C ARG A 306 -0.39 29.17 20.40
N HIS A 307 -1.60 29.13 20.95
CA HIS A 307 -2.41 27.90 20.96
C HIS A 307 -2.79 27.42 19.56
N LEU A 308 -3.13 28.33 18.65
CA LEU A 308 -3.40 27.97 17.25
C LEU A 308 -2.16 27.35 16.60
N LEU A 309 -0.98 27.94 16.77
CA LEU A 309 0.27 27.39 16.26
C LEU A 309 0.55 25.99 16.83
N ASN A 310 0.36 25.80 18.14
CA ASN A 310 0.53 24.49 18.78
C ASN A 310 -0.44 23.44 18.24
N ASN A 311 -1.70 23.80 17.99
CA ASN A 311 -2.68 22.88 17.41
C ASN A 311 -2.35 22.53 15.96
N LEU A 312 -1.84 23.50 15.19
CA LEU A 312 -1.39 23.24 13.83
C LEU A 312 -0.14 22.37 13.83
N GLN A 313 0.81 22.60 14.74
CA GLN A 313 1.96 21.72 14.91
C GLN A 313 1.54 20.29 15.30
N LEU A 314 0.59 20.14 16.24
CA LEU A 314 0.00 18.86 16.61
C LEU A 314 -0.63 18.14 15.39
N THR A 315 -1.18 18.88 14.44
CA THR A 315 -1.71 18.31 13.20
C THR A 315 -0.61 17.62 12.41
N THR A 316 0.52 18.30 12.20
CA THR A 316 1.68 17.74 11.51
C THR A 316 2.27 16.55 12.26
N GLU A 317 2.38 16.64 13.60
CA GLU A 317 2.88 15.55 14.46
C GLU A 317 2.03 14.28 14.36
N LEU A 318 0.72 14.43 14.11
CA LEU A 318 -0.22 13.32 13.92
C LEU A 318 -0.39 12.91 12.44
N GLY A 319 0.44 13.45 11.54
CA GLY A 319 0.45 13.09 10.12
C GLY A 319 -0.64 13.73 9.27
N GLY A 320 -1.32 14.77 9.77
CA GLY A 320 -2.34 15.52 9.02
C GLY A 320 -1.76 16.67 8.21
N GLN A 321 -2.41 17.01 7.10
CA GLN A 321 -2.07 18.21 6.31
C GLN A 321 -2.70 19.47 6.91
N ILE A 322 -1.99 20.60 6.88
CA ILE A 322 -2.54 21.89 7.31
C ILE A 322 -2.99 22.71 6.10
N LEU A 323 -4.24 23.17 6.09
CA LEU A 323 -4.79 24.10 5.12
C LEU A 323 -5.19 25.40 5.84
N ARG A 324 -4.58 26.53 5.43
CA ARG A 324 -4.91 27.86 5.98
C ARG A 324 -5.49 28.72 4.89
N VAL A 325 -6.70 29.23 5.10
CA VAL A 325 -7.38 30.10 4.13
C VAL A 325 -7.88 31.35 4.82
N LYS A 326 -7.76 32.50 4.15
CA LYS A 326 -8.34 33.77 4.59
C LYS A 326 -9.66 33.97 3.85
N ALA A 327 -10.76 34.10 4.59
CA ALA A 327 -12.08 34.32 3.99
C ALA A 327 -12.99 35.14 4.91
N THR A 328 -13.95 35.84 4.32
CA THR A 328 -14.93 36.65 5.07
C THR A 328 -16.00 35.80 5.75
N ASP A 329 -16.41 34.69 5.13
CA ASP A 329 -17.28 33.67 5.74
C ASP A 329 -16.63 32.29 5.65
N ALA A 330 -16.66 31.55 6.75
CA ALA A 330 -16.07 30.22 6.85
C ALA A 330 -16.88 29.16 6.10
N VAL A 331 -18.22 29.26 6.05
CA VAL A 331 -19.06 28.18 5.52
C VAL A 331 -18.87 27.97 4.00
N PRO A 332 -18.94 29.01 3.15
CA PRO A 332 -18.71 28.85 1.72
C PRO A 332 -17.28 28.37 1.41
N GLU A 333 -16.32 28.84 2.19
CA GLU A 333 -14.90 28.48 2.02
C GLU A 333 -14.63 27.02 2.37
N ILE A 334 -15.23 26.52 3.46
CA ILE A 334 -15.15 25.10 3.84
C ILE A 334 -15.71 24.22 2.72
N LEU A 335 -16.85 24.57 2.14
CA LEU A 335 -17.45 23.81 1.04
C LEU A 335 -16.58 23.84 -0.22
N ARG A 336 -16.00 25.00 -0.56
CA ARG A 336 -15.06 25.13 -1.67
C ARG A 336 -13.85 24.22 -1.50
N VAL A 337 -13.21 24.28 -0.34
CA VAL A 337 -12.04 23.43 -0.05
C VAL A 337 -12.43 21.95 -0.01
N ALA A 338 -13.59 21.61 0.54
CA ALA A 338 -14.10 20.24 0.55
C ALA A 338 -14.28 19.69 -0.87
N GLN A 339 -14.84 20.49 -1.78
CA GLN A 339 -15.01 20.13 -3.18
C GLN A 339 -13.66 20.00 -3.91
N GLU A 340 -12.77 21.00 -3.77
CA GLU A 340 -11.44 21.00 -4.41
C GLU A 340 -10.57 19.81 -3.98
N LYS A 341 -10.69 19.38 -2.71
CA LYS A 341 -9.91 18.27 -2.15
C LYS A 341 -10.61 16.91 -2.25
N GLY A 342 -11.86 16.88 -2.71
CA GLY A 342 -12.68 15.67 -2.76
C GLY A 342 -12.88 15.05 -1.37
N VAL A 343 -13.20 15.88 -0.39
CA VAL A 343 -13.45 15.47 1.01
C VAL A 343 -14.73 14.65 1.07
N THR A 344 -14.70 13.49 1.74
CA THR A 344 -15.89 12.65 1.97
C THR A 344 -16.48 12.85 3.36
N LEU A 345 -15.65 13.24 4.33
CA LEU A 345 -16.07 13.40 5.72
C LEU A 345 -15.58 14.73 6.31
N LEU A 346 -16.52 15.62 6.63
CA LEU A 346 -16.28 16.88 7.32
C LEU A 346 -16.36 16.70 8.84
N ILE A 347 -15.28 16.97 9.56
CA ILE A 347 -15.23 16.90 11.02
C ILE A 347 -15.39 18.31 11.58
N CYS A 348 -16.43 18.53 12.38
CA CYS A 348 -16.77 19.83 12.93
C CYS A 348 -17.00 19.76 14.44
N GLY A 349 -16.53 20.79 15.14
CA GLY A 349 -16.81 20.94 16.56
C GLY A 349 -18.25 21.37 16.85
N VAL A 350 -18.85 20.77 17.88
CA VAL A 350 -20.09 21.25 18.51
C VAL A 350 -19.85 21.52 19.98
N THR A 351 -20.25 22.69 20.44
CA THR A 351 -20.15 23.07 21.85
C THR A 351 -21.45 22.73 22.59
N SER A 352 -21.32 22.11 23.76
CA SER A 352 -22.42 21.79 24.68
C SER A 352 -22.90 23.04 25.45
N GLU A 353 -22.02 23.99 25.73
CA GLU A 353 -22.26 25.18 26.54
C GLU A 353 -22.82 26.36 25.72
N LYS A 354 -24.10 26.29 25.32
CA LYS A 354 -24.82 27.50 24.90
C LYS A 354 -26.08 27.69 25.73
N SER A 355 -26.11 28.81 26.45
CA SER A 355 -27.30 29.35 27.09
C SER A 355 -28.42 29.53 26.05
N TRP A 356 -29.67 29.20 26.41
CA TRP A 356 -30.81 29.16 25.49
C TRP A 356 -31.07 30.48 24.75
N TRP A 357 -30.74 31.62 25.37
CA TRP A 357 -30.79 32.95 24.75
C TRP A 357 -29.77 33.15 23.62
N GLN A 358 -28.58 32.57 23.71
CA GLN A 358 -27.55 32.65 22.65
C GLN A 358 -27.89 31.77 21.44
N ARG A 359 -28.77 30.77 21.61
CA ARG A 359 -29.31 29.94 20.51
C ARG A 359 -30.33 30.71 19.65
N LEU A 360 -30.99 31.72 20.21
CA LEU A 360 -32.05 32.48 19.54
C LEU A 360 -31.49 33.61 18.64
N LEU A 361 -30.34 34.20 18.99
CA LEU A 361 -29.82 35.41 18.34
C LEU A 361 -28.84 35.18 17.17
N ARG A 362 -28.16 34.02 17.07
CA ARG A 362 -27.28 33.71 15.93
C ARG A 362 -27.23 32.20 15.64
N PRO A 363 -27.64 31.72 14.45
CA PRO A 363 -27.43 30.32 14.07
C PRO A 363 -25.92 30.06 14.00
N GLY A 364 -25.41 29.15 14.84
CA GLY A 364 -23.98 28.83 14.91
C GLY A 364 -23.41 28.39 13.55
N VAL A 365 -22.12 28.65 13.32
CA VAL A 365 -21.39 28.28 12.09
C VAL A 365 -21.63 26.82 11.71
N THR A 366 -21.61 25.90 12.69
CA THR A 366 -21.89 24.47 12.49
C THR A 366 -23.30 24.21 11.93
N ARG A 367 -24.33 24.91 12.43
CA ARG A 367 -25.71 24.75 11.92
C ARG A 367 -25.87 25.33 10.53
N ARG A 368 -25.17 26.43 10.23
CA ARG A 368 -25.11 26.99 8.86
C ARG A 368 -24.39 26.02 7.91
N LEU A 369 -23.29 25.42 8.35
CA LEU A 369 -22.54 24.43 7.58
C LEU A 369 -23.37 23.17 7.30
N ILE A 370 -24.02 22.58 8.32
CA ILE A 370 -24.90 21.42 8.13
C ILE A 370 -26.00 21.72 7.11
N ARG A 371 -26.64 22.90 7.19
CA ARG A 371 -27.66 23.30 6.20
C ARG A 371 -27.07 23.54 4.81
N ALA A 372 -25.84 24.04 4.73
CA ALA A 372 -25.17 24.30 3.47
C ALA A 372 -24.76 22.98 2.79
N VAL A 373 -24.22 22.03 3.55
CA VAL A 373 -23.92 20.65 3.09
C VAL A 373 -25.21 19.98 2.61
N ALA A 374 -26.29 20.00 3.41
CA ALA A 374 -27.57 19.39 3.05
C ALA A 374 -28.26 20.00 1.80
N ARG A 375 -27.84 21.21 1.37
CA ARG A 375 -28.32 21.86 0.14
C ARG A 375 -27.33 21.76 -1.02
N SER A 376 -26.12 21.29 -0.74
CA SER A 376 -25.07 21.13 -1.73
C SER A 376 -25.24 19.77 -2.42
N PRO A 377 -24.92 19.64 -3.72
CA PRO A 377 -24.85 18.34 -4.37
C PRO A 377 -23.62 17.51 -3.96
N LEU A 378 -22.81 18.01 -3.03
CA LEU A 378 -21.63 17.33 -2.51
C LEU A 378 -22.04 16.12 -1.66
N ASP A 379 -21.59 14.93 -2.06
CA ASP A 379 -21.71 13.69 -1.28
C ASP A 379 -20.72 13.69 -0.13
N VAL A 380 -21.08 14.35 0.98
CA VAL A 380 -20.21 14.59 2.13
C VAL A 380 -20.95 14.36 3.43
N ASP A 381 -20.39 13.49 4.25
CA ASP A 381 -20.89 13.25 5.60
C ASP A 381 -20.32 14.28 6.59
N VAL A 382 -21.10 14.60 7.63
CA VAL A 382 -20.68 15.53 8.68
C VAL A 382 -20.56 14.80 10.01
N PHE A 383 -19.34 14.73 10.53
CA PHE A 383 -19.05 14.15 11.84
C PHE A 383 -18.92 15.25 12.90
N LEU A 384 -19.78 15.20 13.92
CA LEU A 384 -19.81 16.21 14.98
C LEU A 384 -19.01 15.76 16.21
N VAL A 385 -17.98 16.52 16.53
CA VAL A 385 -17.15 16.30 17.72
C VAL A 385 -17.65 17.20 18.84
N SER A 386 -18.25 16.59 19.87
CA SER A 386 -18.49 17.27 21.14
C SER A 386 -17.18 17.45 21.90
N TYR A 387 -17.01 18.63 22.47
CA TYR A 387 -15.88 19.03 23.30
C TYR A 387 -16.35 19.88 24.48
#